data_AF-A0A7V1WCE8-F1
#
_entry.id   AF-A0A7V1WCE8-F1
#
_cell.length_a   1.000
_cell.length_b   1.000
_cell.length_c   1.000
_cell.angle_alpha   90.00
_cell.angle_beta   90.00
_cell.angle_gamma   90.00
#
_symmetry.space_group_name_H-M   'P 1'
#
loop_
_entity.id
_entity.type
_entity.pdbx_description
1 polymer ?
#
loop_
_entity_poly.entity_id
_entity_poly.type
_entity_poly.pdbx_seq_one_letter_code
_entity_poly.pdbx_strand_id
1 'polypeptide(L)'
;MKIAAAGAVVLVVSLFLPWYGITLEGPFGSSLGGLDTTASGWEALELIDVLLFLAALVVIAVAAAQATGRELPVPSGRVVAGAALLALALVLYRLIDTPGPSVPAFLEAAGIDIGRRFGVFVALAAAVAMAYGGVRAAAGEAPHAAGSVPPVPGEPSRSEGEQATPSAP
;
A
#
# COMPACT_ATOMS: atom_id res chain seq x y z
N MET A 1 -0.13 -12.27 -5.26
CA MET A 1 -0.05 -11.28 -6.36
C MET A 1 -1.41 -10.79 -6.86
N LYS A 2 -2.35 -11.66 -7.28
CA LYS A 2 -3.64 -11.24 -7.87
C LYS A 2 -4.43 -10.24 -7.01
N ILE A 3 -4.52 -10.47 -5.71
CA ILE A 3 -5.21 -9.58 -4.76
C ILE A 3 -4.53 -8.20 -4.69
N ALA A 4 -3.19 -8.17 -4.68
CA ALA A 4 -2.45 -6.92 -4.64
C ALA A 4 -2.66 -6.09 -5.92
N ALA A 5 -2.62 -6.75 -7.08
CA ALA A 5 -2.86 -6.10 -8.37
C ALA A 5 -4.28 -5.57 -8.48
N ALA A 6 -5.29 -6.35 -8.07
CA ALA A 6 -6.68 -5.91 -8.04
C ALA A 6 -6.85 -4.69 -7.12
N GLY A 7 -6.31 -4.75 -5.91
CA GLY A 7 -6.32 -3.61 -4.97
C GLY A 7 -5.64 -2.38 -5.56
N ALA A 8 -4.52 -2.54 -6.28
CA ALA A 8 -3.81 -1.42 -6.90
C ALA A 8 -4.64 -0.73 -7.99
N VAL A 9 -5.32 -1.51 -8.83
CA VAL A 9 -6.23 -0.96 -9.84
C VAL A 9 -7.39 -0.21 -9.17
N VAL A 10 -7.99 -0.79 -8.12
CA VAL A 10 -9.07 -0.12 -7.37
C VAL A 10 -8.57 1.16 -6.70
N LEU A 11 -7.34 1.17 -6.17
CA LEU A 11 -6.74 2.38 -5.58
C LEU A 11 -6.60 3.49 -6.62
N VAL A 12 -6.11 3.18 -7.83
CA VAL A 12 -6.03 4.17 -8.92
C VAL A 12 -7.41 4.72 -9.27
N VAL A 13 -8.40 3.85 -9.43
CA VAL A 13 -9.79 4.27 -9.71
C VAL A 13 -10.31 5.16 -8.58
N SER A 14 -10.04 4.81 -7.33
CA SER A 14 -10.50 5.58 -6.16
C SER A 14 -9.98 7.01 -6.12
N LEU A 15 -8.81 7.32 -6.70
CA LEU A 15 -8.29 8.70 -6.75
C LEU A 15 -9.18 9.63 -7.59
N PHE A 16 -9.94 9.10 -8.55
CA PHE A 16 -10.89 9.86 -9.36
C PHE A 16 -12.26 10.01 -8.70
N LEU A 17 -12.54 9.26 -7.63
CA LEU A 17 -13.79 9.38 -6.89
C LEU A 17 -13.76 10.62 -5.99
N PRO A 18 -14.93 11.13 -5.57
CA PRO A 18 -15.02 12.15 -4.53
C PRO A 18 -14.46 11.64 -3.19
N TRP A 19 -13.40 12.26 -2.69
CA TRP A 19 -12.83 11.96 -1.37
C TRP A 19 -13.38 12.87 -0.28
N TYR A 20 -13.60 14.14 -0.63
CA TYR A 20 -14.07 15.15 0.31
C TYR A 20 -15.18 15.99 -0.33
N GLY A 21 -16.01 16.59 0.51
CA GLY A 21 -17.04 17.52 0.06
C GLY A 21 -17.35 18.56 1.10
N ILE A 22 -17.64 19.76 0.64
CA ILE A 22 -18.02 20.87 1.49
C ILE A 22 -19.54 20.83 1.68
N THR A 23 -20.00 20.98 2.91
CA THR A 23 -21.43 21.07 3.22
C THR A 23 -21.67 22.37 3.98
N LEU A 24 -22.71 23.11 3.59
CA LEU A 24 -23.19 24.28 4.34
C LEU A 24 -24.33 23.85 5.27
N GLU A 25 -24.11 23.98 6.56
CA GLU A 25 -25.11 23.89 7.60
C GLU A 25 -25.83 25.23 7.74
N GLY A 26 -27.13 25.22 7.48
CA GLY A 26 -28.05 26.30 7.79
C GLY A 26 -28.46 26.31 9.27
N PRO A 27 -29.23 27.34 9.67
CA PRO A 27 -29.79 27.42 11.01
C PRO A 27 -30.50 26.11 11.40
N PHE A 28 -30.29 25.66 12.63
CA PHE A 28 -30.85 24.41 13.18
C PHE A 28 -30.30 23.10 12.58
N GLY A 29 -29.07 23.10 12.04
CA GLY A 29 -28.41 21.88 11.55
C GLY A 29 -29.01 21.34 10.24
N SER A 30 -29.74 22.19 9.51
CA SER A 30 -30.30 21.83 8.21
C SER A 30 -29.27 22.06 7.12
N SER A 31 -28.86 21.02 6.40
CA SER A 31 -28.02 21.19 5.21
C SER A 31 -28.75 22.09 4.20
N LEU A 32 -28.20 23.27 3.92
CA LEU A 32 -28.68 24.14 2.85
C LEU A 32 -28.12 23.58 1.54
N GLY A 33 -28.79 22.56 1.02
CA GLY A 33 -28.37 21.73 -0.12
C GLY A 33 -28.32 22.47 -1.47
N GLY A 34 -27.48 23.50 -1.59
CA GLY A 34 -27.33 24.30 -2.81
C GLY A 34 -25.92 24.33 -3.39
N LEU A 35 -24.89 23.91 -2.65
CA LEU A 35 -23.50 23.91 -3.11
C LEU A 35 -22.82 22.58 -2.75
N ASP A 36 -23.18 21.51 -3.45
CA ASP A 36 -22.47 20.23 -3.37
C ASP A 36 -21.16 20.32 -4.16
N THR A 37 -20.16 20.98 -3.57
CA THR A 37 -18.80 21.00 -4.12
C THR A 37 -18.03 19.83 -3.55
N THR A 38 -17.62 18.90 -4.41
CA THR A 38 -16.76 17.77 -4.04
C THR A 38 -15.38 17.90 -4.65
N ALA A 39 -14.38 17.40 -3.94
CA ALA A 39 -13.02 17.25 -4.44
C ALA A 39 -12.66 15.76 -4.53
N SER A 40 -12.14 15.36 -5.68
CA SER A 40 -11.55 14.05 -5.91
C SER A 40 -10.21 13.90 -5.17
N GLY A 41 -9.67 12.67 -5.14
CA GLY A 41 -8.35 12.42 -4.57
C GLY A 41 -7.27 13.28 -5.23
N TRP A 42 -7.31 13.45 -6.55
CA TRP A 42 -6.37 14.30 -7.30
C TRP A 42 -6.46 15.79 -6.93
N GLU A 43 -7.65 16.27 -6.57
CA GLU A 43 -7.85 17.68 -6.23
C GLU A 43 -7.51 17.97 -4.77
N ALA A 44 -7.63 16.97 -3.89
CA ALA A 44 -7.54 17.17 -2.45
C ALA A 44 -6.19 16.78 -1.82
N LEU A 45 -5.35 16.00 -2.52
CA LEU A 45 -4.21 15.32 -1.90
C LEU A 45 -2.84 15.90 -2.27
N GLU A 46 -2.76 16.79 -3.25
CA GLU A 46 -1.57 17.53 -3.74
C GLU A 46 -0.35 16.67 -4.13
N LEU A 47 0.37 16.14 -3.14
CA LEU A 47 1.52 15.24 -3.32
C LEU A 47 1.13 13.78 -3.02
N ILE A 48 0.17 13.57 -2.11
CA ILE A 48 -0.22 12.26 -1.63
C ILE A 48 -0.93 11.46 -2.72
N ASP A 49 -1.71 12.10 -3.58
CA ASP A 49 -2.29 11.48 -4.79
C ASP A 49 -1.20 10.88 -5.70
N VAL A 50 -0.13 11.62 -5.99
CA VAL A 50 0.99 11.15 -6.80
C VAL A 50 1.71 9.99 -6.12
N LEU A 51 1.94 10.06 -4.81
CA LEU A 51 2.57 8.96 -4.06
C LEU A 51 1.69 7.71 -4.05
N LEU A 52 0.38 7.84 -3.86
CA LEU A 52 -0.57 6.74 -3.92
C LEU A 52 -0.63 6.13 -5.32
N PHE A 53 -0.67 6.98 -6.34
CA PHE A 53 -0.65 6.54 -7.73
C PHE A 53 0.63 5.79 -8.08
N LEU A 54 1.79 6.31 -7.69
CA LEU A 54 3.08 5.65 -7.91
C LEU A 54 3.18 4.33 -7.15
N ALA A 55 2.71 4.26 -5.90
CA ALA A 55 2.67 3.02 -5.14
C ALA A 55 1.81 1.97 -5.84
N ALA A 56 0.62 2.35 -6.32
CA ALA A 56 -0.24 1.46 -7.10
C ALA A 56 0.43 1.03 -8.43
N LEU A 57 1.08 1.97 -9.13
CA LEU A 57 1.76 1.72 -10.39
C LEU A 57 2.91 0.73 -10.23
N VAL A 58 3.69 0.83 -9.15
CA VAL A 58 4.74 -0.15 -8.80
C VAL A 58 4.13 -1.55 -8.66
N VAL A 59 3.04 -1.69 -7.91
CA VAL A 59 2.39 -3.00 -7.72
C VAL A 59 1.85 -3.56 -9.05
N ILE A 60 1.25 -2.72 -9.89
CA ILE A 60 0.74 -3.11 -11.22
C ILE A 60 1.90 -3.53 -12.13
N ALA A 61 2.98 -2.77 -12.17
CA ALA A 61 4.15 -3.06 -13.01
C ALA A 61 4.82 -4.38 -12.61
N VAL A 62 4.99 -4.63 -11.32
CA VAL A 62 5.53 -5.91 -10.82
C VAL A 62 4.57 -7.06 -11.15
N ALA A 63 3.26 -6.87 -10.99
CA ALA A 63 2.27 -7.89 -11.34
C ALA A 63 2.26 -8.21 -12.84
N ALA A 64 2.39 -7.19 -13.70
CA ALA A 64 2.48 -7.36 -15.15
C ALA A 64 3.77 -8.08 -15.55
N ALA A 65 4.92 -7.71 -14.97
CA ALA A 65 6.19 -8.39 -15.23
C ALA A 65 6.10 -9.90 -14.90
N GLN A 66 5.54 -10.24 -13.74
CA GLN A 66 5.34 -11.63 -13.33
C GLN A 66 4.34 -12.37 -14.24
N ALA A 67 3.27 -11.71 -14.70
CA ALA A 67 2.32 -12.31 -15.64
C ALA A 67 2.96 -12.65 -16.99
N THR A 68 4.01 -11.93 -17.39
CA THR A 68 4.80 -12.21 -18.60
C THR A 68 5.96 -13.19 -18.38
N GLY A 69 6.10 -13.77 -17.17
CA GLY A 69 7.19 -14.70 -16.84
C GLY A 69 8.56 -14.04 -16.70
N ARG A 70 8.62 -12.72 -16.51
CA ARG A 70 9.88 -11.99 -16.37
C ARG A 70 10.35 -12.03 -14.92
N GLU A 71 11.53 -12.59 -14.68
CA GLU A 71 12.16 -12.52 -13.36
C GLU A 71 12.73 -11.12 -13.12
N LEU A 72 12.43 -10.56 -11.94
CA LEU A 72 12.95 -9.28 -11.52
C LEU A 72 14.20 -9.51 -10.63
N PRO A 73 15.27 -8.73 -10.80
CA PRO A 73 16.49 -8.86 -9.99
C PRO A 73 16.31 -8.39 -8.53
N VAL A 74 15.11 -7.93 -8.17
CA VAL A 74 14.75 -7.46 -6.83
C VAL A 74 13.67 -8.36 -6.21
N PRO A 75 13.65 -8.54 -4.87
CA PRO A 75 12.61 -9.34 -4.20
C PRO A 75 11.22 -8.74 -4.42
N SER A 76 10.49 -9.31 -5.38
CA SER A 76 9.28 -8.71 -5.94
C SER A 76 8.18 -8.51 -4.89
N GLY A 77 7.98 -9.48 -4.00
CA GLY A 77 6.99 -9.38 -2.94
C GLY A 77 7.33 -8.35 -1.88
N ARG A 78 8.60 -8.15 -1.52
CA ARG A 78 8.99 -7.10 -0.54
C ARG A 78 8.78 -5.70 -1.08
N VAL A 79 9.11 -5.48 -2.35
CA VAL A 79 8.85 -4.18 -3.02
C VAL A 79 7.36 -3.89 -3.03
N VAL A 80 6.54 -4.88 -3.40
CA VAL A 80 5.07 -4.74 -3.39
C VAL A 80 4.54 -4.51 -1.98
N ALA A 81 5.02 -5.25 -0.97
CA ALA A 81 4.61 -5.07 0.41
C ALA A 81 4.96 -3.68 0.93
N GLY A 82 6.17 -3.19 0.66
CA GLY A 82 6.61 -1.85 1.06
C GLY A 82 5.75 -0.76 0.42
N ALA A 83 5.53 -0.82 -0.90
CA ALA A 83 4.69 0.15 -1.61
C ALA A 83 3.24 0.12 -1.10
N ALA A 84 2.68 -1.07 -0.87
CA ALA A 84 1.31 -1.23 -0.40
C ALA A 84 1.11 -0.77 1.05
N LEU A 85 2.07 -1.04 1.93
CA LEU A 85 2.04 -0.56 3.31
C LEU A 85 2.19 0.97 3.37
N LEU A 86 3.04 1.54 2.53
CA LEU A 86 3.15 2.99 2.40
C LEU A 86 1.82 3.60 1.93
N ALA A 87 1.19 3.02 0.89
CA ALA A 87 -0.11 3.49 0.43
C ALA A 87 -1.19 3.40 1.52
N LEU A 88 -1.24 2.29 2.26
CA LEU A 88 -2.16 2.13 3.39
C LEU A 88 -1.93 3.18 4.47
N ALA A 89 -0.67 3.44 4.84
CA ALA A 89 -0.33 4.47 5.81
C ALA A 89 -0.76 5.86 5.35
N LEU A 90 -0.56 6.21 4.08
CA LEU A 90 -0.96 7.49 3.50
C LEU A 90 -2.50 7.67 3.48
N VAL A 91 -3.25 6.62 3.12
CA VAL A 91 -4.72 6.66 3.17
C VAL A 91 -5.21 6.83 4.61
N LEU A 92 -4.63 6.10 5.57
CA LEU A 92 -4.99 6.23 6.98
C LEU A 92 -4.67 7.64 7.52
N TYR A 93 -3.49 8.17 7.18
CA TYR A 93 -3.12 9.54 7.51
C TYR A 93 -4.18 10.51 7.01
N ARG A 94 -4.65 10.37 5.77
CA ARG A 94 -5.68 11.24 5.20
C ARG A 94 -7.11 11.03 5.70
N LEU A 95 -7.38 9.91 6.34
CA LEU A 95 -8.65 9.69 7.03
C LEU A 95 -8.68 10.45 8.37
N ILE A 96 -7.52 10.59 9.02
CA ILE A 96 -7.35 11.32 10.28
C ILE A 96 -7.21 12.82 10.00
N ASP A 97 -6.33 13.18 9.05
CA ASP A 97 -5.99 14.54 8.66
C ASP A 97 -6.68 14.92 7.35
N THR A 98 -7.84 15.56 7.46
CA THR A 98 -8.63 16.04 6.32
C THR A 98 -7.90 17.21 5.65
N PRO A 99 -7.75 17.23 4.30
CA PRO A 99 -7.10 18.34 3.61
C PRO A 99 -7.92 19.62 3.71
N GLY A 100 -7.24 20.67 4.15
CA GLY A 100 -7.76 22.01 4.37
C GLY A 100 -7.04 22.64 5.55
N PRO A 101 -6.81 23.97 5.59
CA PRO A 101 -6.64 24.62 6.88
C PRO A 101 -7.86 24.23 7.69
N SER A 102 -7.67 23.70 8.91
CA SER A 102 -8.74 23.59 9.91
C SER A 102 -9.65 24.79 9.71
N VAL A 103 -10.90 24.54 9.25
CA VAL A 103 -11.79 25.60 8.75
C VAL A 103 -11.69 26.72 9.77
N PRO A 104 -11.20 27.93 9.39
CA PRO A 104 -10.97 28.97 10.36
C PRO A 104 -12.24 29.13 11.21
N ALA A 105 -12.12 29.24 12.53
CA ALA A 105 -13.29 29.14 13.42
C ALA A 105 -14.45 30.09 13.03
N PHE A 106 -14.15 31.19 12.32
CA PHE A 106 -15.14 32.10 11.76
C PHE A 106 -15.95 31.53 10.56
N LEU A 107 -15.35 30.68 9.72
CA LEU A 107 -16.02 29.95 8.62
C LEU A 107 -16.78 28.73 9.15
N GLU A 108 -16.27 28.07 10.20
CA GLU A 108 -16.99 26.99 10.89
C GLU A 108 -18.23 27.55 11.60
N ALA A 109 -18.12 28.74 12.23
CA ALA A 109 -19.26 29.50 12.75
C ALA A 109 -20.25 29.96 11.66
N ALA A 110 -19.83 29.98 10.39
CA ALA A 110 -20.68 30.24 9.24
C ALA A 110 -21.33 28.96 8.66
N GLY A 111 -21.15 27.80 9.33
CA GLY A 111 -21.75 26.52 8.97
C GLY A 111 -21.02 25.74 7.88
N ILE A 112 -19.74 26.04 7.59
CA ILE A 112 -18.99 25.34 6.53
C ILE A 112 -18.22 24.16 7.14
N ASP A 113 -18.57 22.93 6.76
CA ASP A 113 -17.87 21.70 7.19
C ASP A 113 -17.30 20.90 6.00
N ILE A 114 -16.15 20.25 6.22
CA ILE A 114 -15.47 19.38 5.23
C ILE A 114 -15.68 17.92 5.61
N GLY A 115 -16.65 17.30 4.94
CA GLY A 115 -17.01 15.90 5.15
C GLY A 115 -16.19 14.94 4.29
N ARG A 116 -15.96 13.73 4.82
CA ARG A 116 -15.43 12.60 4.03
C ARG A 116 -16.53 12.04 3.13
N ARG A 117 -16.18 11.72 1.89
CA ARG A 117 -17.05 11.08 0.90
C ARG A 117 -16.62 9.62 0.67
N PHE A 118 -17.39 8.86 -0.10
CA PHE A 118 -17.16 7.41 -0.24
C PHE A 118 -15.80 7.04 -0.87
N GLY A 119 -15.19 7.92 -1.66
CA GLY A 119 -13.93 7.65 -2.36
C GLY A 119 -12.77 7.29 -1.43
N VAL A 120 -12.63 7.95 -0.27
CA VAL A 120 -11.57 7.65 0.70
C VAL A 120 -11.73 6.25 1.32
N PHE A 121 -12.96 5.79 1.51
CA PHE A 121 -13.24 4.46 2.05
C PHE A 121 -12.98 3.35 1.00
N VAL A 122 -13.25 3.64 -0.28
CA VAL A 122 -12.86 2.76 -1.38
C VAL A 122 -11.34 2.66 -1.46
N ALA A 123 -10.63 3.79 -1.33
CA ALA A 123 -9.17 3.82 -1.28
C ALA A 123 -8.62 3.02 -0.10
N LEU A 124 -9.26 3.10 1.08
CA LEU A 124 -8.87 2.33 2.26
C LEU A 124 -9.01 0.83 2.03
N ALA A 125 -10.17 0.39 1.53
CA ALA A 125 -10.40 -1.03 1.22
C ALA A 125 -9.40 -1.53 0.17
N ALA A 126 -9.12 -0.73 -0.85
CA ALA A 126 -8.13 -1.02 -1.88
C ALA A 126 -6.71 -1.15 -1.30
N ALA A 127 -6.29 -0.21 -0.45
CA ALA A 127 -4.99 -0.22 0.18
C ALA A 127 -4.82 -1.41 1.15
N VAL A 128 -5.87 -1.81 1.88
CA VAL A 128 -5.86 -3.03 2.70
C VAL A 128 -5.70 -4.28 1.83
N ALA A 129 -6.43 -4.38 0.71
CA ALA A 129 -6.29 -5.50 -0.22
C ALA A 129 -4.88 -5.54 -0.85
N MET A 130 -4.32 -4.38 -1.21
CA MET A 130 -2.94 -4.25 -1.68
C MET A 130 -1.96 -4.76 -0.63
N ALA A 131 -2.06 -4.26 0.61
CA ALA A 131 -1.14 -4.60 1.69
C ALA A 131 -1.21 -6.09 2.02
N TYR A 132 -2.43 -6.65 2.13
CA TYR A 132 -2.64 -8.07 2.34
C TYR A 132 -1.99 -8.90 1.23
N GLY A 133 -2.26 -8.56 -0.04
CA GLY A 133 -1.69 -9.27 -1.18
C GLY A 133 -0.17 -9.15 -1.28
N GLY A 134 0.39 -8.00 -0.88
CA GLY A 134 1.82 -7.72 -0.87
C GLY A 134 2.57 -8.46 0.23
N VAL A 135 2.08 -8.40 1.47
CA VAL A 135 2.67 -9.14 2.60
C VAL A 135 2.64 -10.64 2.34
N ARG A 136 1.55 -11.16 1.77
CA ARG A 136 1.46 -12.58 1.37
C ARG A 136 2.45 -12.95 0.25
N ALA A 137 2.73 -12.04 -0.67
CA ALA A 137 3.77 -12.24 -1.69
C ALA A 137 5.15 -12.27 -1.04
N ALA A 138 5.48 -11.28 -0.21
CA ALA A 138 6.75 -11.17 0.48
C ALA A 138 7.05 -12.37 1.40
N ALA A 139 6.03 -12.93 2.06
CA ALA A 139 6.17 -14.12 2.91
C ALA A 139 6.47 -15.40 2.11
N GLY A 140 6.14 -15.44 0.83
CA GLY A 140 6.46 -16.56 -0.07
C GLY A 140 7.89 -16.50 -0.63
N GLU A 141 8.54 -15.33 -0.60
CA GLU A 141 9.96 -15.22 -0.93
C GLU A 141 10.81 -15.66 0.27
N ALA A 142 11.57 -16.76 0.09
CA ALA A 142 12.58 -17.16 1.05
C ALA A 142 13.56 -15.99 1.32
N PRO A 143 14.07 -15.83 2.55
CA PRO A 143 15.16 -14.91 2.79
C PRO A 143 16.29 -15.22 1.81
N HIS A 144 16.58 -14.31 0.88
CA HIS A 144 17.84 -14.35 0.16
C HIS A 144 18.93 -14.45 1.22
N ALA A 145 19.58 -15.61 1.30
CA ALA A 145 20.66 -15.84 2.24
C ALA A 145 21.68 -14.74 1.99
N ALA A 146 21.74 -13.77 2.90
CA ALA A 146 22.80 -12.79 2.91
C ALA A 146 24.10 -13.59 3.12
N GLY A 147 24.84 -13.82 2.04
CA GLY A 147 26.13 -14.49 2.07
C GLY A 147 26.09 -16.02 2.12
N SER A 148 25.45 -16.70 1.16
CA SER A 148 25.98 -18.02 0.79
C SER A 148 27.34 -17.80 0.14
N VAL A 149 28.39 -17.79 0.96
CA VAL A 149 29.74 -18.13 0.51
C VAL A 149 29.58 -19.41 -0.31
N PRO A 150 29.93 -19.44 -1.60
CA PRO A 150 29.86 -20.69 -2.36
C PRO A 150 30.65 -21.75 -1.58
N PRO A 151 30.15 -23.00 -1.47
CA PRO A 151 30.92 -24.05 -0.82
C PRO A 151 32.30 -24.06 -1.46
N VAL A 152 33.36 -23.85 -0.65
CA VAL A 152 34.74 -23.90 -1.13
C VAL A 152 34.92 -25.27 -1.76
N PRO A 153 35.21 -25.36 -3.08
CA PRO A 153 35.44 -26.64 -3.71
C PRO A 153 36.70 -27.26 -3.08
N GLY A 154 36.52 -28.27 -2.22
CA GLY A 154 37.63 -29.04 -1.68
C GLY A 154 37.60 -29.39 -0.19
N GLU A 155 36.57 -29.07 0.60
CA GLU A 155 36.49 -29.65 1.96
C GLU A 155 36.12 -31.14 1.88
N PRO A 156 37.02 -32.07 2.27
CA PRO A 156 36.68 -33.48 2.35
C PRO A 156 35.64 -33.67 3.44
N SER A 157 34.62 -34.45 3.15
CA SER A 157 33.60 -34.88 4.11
C SER A 157 34.27 -35.45 5.36
N ARG A 158 34.16 -34.72 6.47
CA ARG A 158 34.71 -35.11 7.79
C ARG A 158 34.01 -36.36 8.40
N SER A 159 33.30 -37.13 7.60
CA SER A 159 32.59 -38.36 7.99
C SER A 159 33.43 -39.64 7.85
N GLU A 160 34.69 -39.54 7.39
CA GLU A 160 35.55 -40.72 7.19
C GLU A 160 36.49 -41.03 8.37
N GLY A 161 36.47 -40.21 9.43
CA GLY A 161 37.32 -40.40 10.63
C GLY A 161 36.68 -41.19 11.78
N GLU A 162 35.37 -41.43 11.75
CA GLU A 162 34.61 -41.95 12.91
C GLU A 162 34.12 -43.40 12.73
N GLN A 163 34.74 -44.19 11.83
CA GLN A 163 34.39 -45.61 11.63
C GLN A 163 35.56 -46.59 11.82
N ALA A 164 36.67 -46.17 12.41
CA ALA A 164 37.77 -47.08 12.75
C ALA A 164 37.93 -47.20 14.27
N THR A 165 36.97 -47.84 14.93
CA THR A 165 37.19 -48.51 16.22
C THR A 165 37.31 -50.00 15.96
N PRO A 166 38.50 -50.61 16.00
CA PRO A 166 38.62 -52.06 16.01
C PRO A 166 38.35 -52.59 17.42
N SER A 167 37.34 -53.44 17.51
CA SER A 167 37.08 -54.36 18.62
C SER A 167 38.31 -55.21 18.97
N ALA A 168 38.43 -55.52 20.27
CA ALA A 168 39.44 -56.36 20.92
C ALA A 168 39.59 -57.78 20.31
N PRO A 169 40.68 -58.48 20.66
CA PRO A 169 40.55 -59.55 21.66
C PRO A 169 41.38 -59.36 22.94
#